data_AF-A0A2R3N1D8-F1
#
_entry.id   AF-A0A2R3N1D8-F1
#
_cell.length_a   1.000
_cell.length_b   1.000
_cell.length_c   1.000
_cell.angle_alpha   90.00
_cell.angle_beta   90.00
_cell.angle_gamma   90.00
#
_symmetry.space_group_name_H-M   'P 1'
#
loop_
_entity.id
_entity.type
_entity.pdbx_description
1 polymer ?
#
loop_
_entity_poly.entity_id
_entity_poly.type
_entity_poly.pdbx_seq_one_letter_code
_entity_poly.pdbx_strand_id
1 'polypeptide(L)' 'MIEEKITAFLDHLKAQGVEITGETVFICNDGVVLFIPNERGVDIAVVRNPITVDYTLGITDKEVELWTTTAEIVKEMEEN' A
#
# COMPACT_ATOMS: atom_id res chain seq x y z
N MET A 1 20.47 1.71 9.35
CA MET A 1 19.57 0.53 9.41
C MET A 1 18.33 0.77 8.57
N ILE A 2 17.52 -0.26 8.27
CA ILE A 2 16.27 -0.09 7.47
C ILE A 2 15.29 0.86 8.16
N GLU A 3 15.19 0.80 9.49
CA GLU A 3 14.36 1.67 10.31
C GLU A 3 14.69 3.15 10.14
N GLU A 4 15.98 3.53 10.17
CA GLU A 4 16.41 4.92 9.95
C GLU A 4 16.00 5.45 8.57
N LYS A 5 16.01 4.59 7.54
CA LYS A 5 15.57 4.97 6.19
C LYS A 5 14.06 5.20 6.13
N ILE A 6 13.28 4.36 6.81
CA ILE A 6 11.84 4.51 6.92
C ILE A 6 11.51 5.80 7.68
N THR A 7 12.15 6.06 8.81
CA THR A 7 11.96 7.30 9.58
C THR A 7 12.29 8.54 8.74
N ALA A 8 13.43 8.55 8.05
CA ALA A 8 13.81 9.66 7.17
C ALA A 8 12.81 9.89 6.04
N PHE A 9 12.23 8.82 5.49
CA PHE A 9 11.18 8.90 4.48
C PHE A 9 9.88 9.51 5.06
N LEU A 10 9.44 9.06 6.23
CA LEU A 10 8.25 9.59 6.90
C LEU A 10 8.41 11.07 7.27
N ASP A 11 9.60 11.46 7.76
CA ASP A 11 9.91 12.85 8.07
C ASP A 11 9.89 13.72 6.80
N HIS A 12 10.38 13.20 5.67
CA HIS A 12 10.30 13.88 4.38
C HIS A 12 8.85 14.13 3.96
N LEU A 13 7.97 13.13 4.05
CA LEU A 13 6.55 13.27 3.74
C LEU A 13 5.87 14.29 4.66
N LYS A 14 6.15 14.23 5.95
CA LYS A 14 5.62 15.16 6.95
C LYS A 14 6.05 16.60 6.67
N ALA A 15 7.32 16.81 6.30
CA ALA A 15 7.84 18.12 5.94
C ALA A 15 7.16 18.70 4.68
N GLN A 16 6.64 17.84 3.79
CA GLN A 16 5.86 18.23 2.63
C GLN A 16 4.36 18.39 2.92
N GLY A 17 3.92 18.16 4.16
CA GLY A 17 2.51 18.23 4.53
C GLY A 17 1.66 17.10 3.92
N VAL A 18 2.30 15.99 3.52
CA VAL A 18 1.60 14.82 3.00
C VAL A 18 0.98 14.06 4.18
N GLU A 19 -0.34 13.95 4.16
CA GLU A 19 -1.10 13.12 5.09
C GLU A 19 -1.51 11.83 4.38
N ILE A 20 -1.21 10.69 5.00
CA ILE A 20 -1.51 9.37 4.45
C ILE A 20 -2.89 8.96 4.95
N THR A 21 -3.90 9.01 4.08
CA THR A 21 -5.27 8.59 4.38
C THR A 21 -5.62 7.35 3.56
N GLY A 22 -5.49 6.17 4.17
CA GLY A 22 -5.71 4.89 3.51
C GLY A 22 -4.49 4.38 2.73
N GLU A 23 -4.71 3.36 1.90
CA GLU A 23 -3.65 2.77 1.07
C GLU A 23 -3.06 3.82 0.14
N THR A 24 -1.73 3.95 0.14
CA THR A 24 -1.04 5.01 -0.60
C THR A 24 0.21 4.48 -1.28
N VAL A 25 0.36 4.81 -2.56
CA VAL A 25 1.54 4.47 -3.36
C VAL A 25 2.39 5.72 -3.59
N PHE A 26 3.67 5.62 -3.27
CA PHE A 26 4.68 6.63 -3.58
C PHE A 26 5.57 6.13 -4.72
N ILE A 27 5.65 6.91 -5.79
CA ILE A 27 6.55 6.65 -6.91
C ILE A 27 7.84 7.43 -6.67
N CYS A 28 8.91 6.73 -6.32
CA CYS A 28 10.23 7.28 -6.07
C CYS A 28 11.13 7.09 -7.32
N ASN A 29 12.24 7.82 -7.38
CA ASN A 29 13.20 7.68 -8.47
C ASN A 29 13.86 6.30 -8.55
N ASP A 30 13.93 5.55 -7.45
CA ASP A 30 14.60 4.26 -7.35
C ASP A 30 13.65 3.09 -6.98
N GLY A 31 12.34 3.32 -7.01
CA GLY A 31 11.35 2.29 -6.72
C GLY A 31 9.98 2.84 -6.39
N VAL A 32 9.09 1.95 -5.97
CA VAL A 32 7.74 2.24 -5.54
C VAL A 32 7.59 1.83 -4.08
N VAL A 33 6.97 2.68 -3.27
CA VAL A 33 6.68 2.38 -1.85
C VAL A 33 5.16 2.33 -1.69
N LEU A 34 4.63 1.20 -1.23
CA LEU A 34 3.22 1.02 -0.93
C LEU A 34 3.04 1.02 0.59
N PHE A 35 2.16 1.90 1.06
CA PHE A 35 1.70 2.00 2.43
C PHE A 35 0.31 1.39 2.52
N ILE A 36 0.14 0.42 3.42
CA ILE A 36 -1.14 -0.25 3.67
C ILE A 36 -1.45 -0.10 5.16
N PRO A 37 -2.22 0.93 5.57
CA PRO A 37 -2.71 1.03 6.93
C PRO A 37 -3.57 -0.18 7.28
N ASN A 38 -3.34 -0.78 8.45
CA ASN A 38 -4.10 -1.92 8.95
C ASN A 38 -4.37 -1.77 10.47
N GLU A 39 -5.12 -2.69 11.06
CA GLU A 39 -5.48 -2.64 12.48
C GLU A 39 -4.28 -2.65 13.44
N ARG A 40 -3.12 -3.12 12.98
CA ARG A 40 -1.88 -3.25 13.78
C ARG A 40 -0.88 -2.12 13.50
N GLY A 41 -1.17 -1.21 12.59
CA GLY A 41 -0.26 -0.14 12.19
C GLY A 41 -0.26 0.07 10.67
N VAL A 42 0.92 -0.07 10.06
CA VAL A 42 1.12 0.15 8.63
C VAL A 42 2.07 -0.91 8.10
N ASP A 43 1.64 -1.66 7.09
CA ASP A 43 2.54 -2.49 6.28
C ASP A 43 3.18 -1.63 5.19
N ILE A 44 4.49 -1.82 4.98
CA ILE A 44 5.27 -1.08 3.98
C ILE A 44 5.93 -2.07 3.02
N ALA A 45 5.59 -1.98 1.74
CA ALA A 45 6.24 -2.75 0.68
C ALA A 45 7.09 -1.83 -0.20
N VAL A 46 8.32 -2.26 -0.55
CA VAL A 46 9.22 -1.52 -1.44
C VAL A 46 9.51 -2.37 -2.68
N VAL A 47 9.14 -1.85 -3.85
CA VAL A 47 9.30 -2.52 -5.14
C VAL A 47 10.31 -1.76 -5.99
N ARG A 48 11.43 -2.41 -6.35
CA ARG A 48 12.47 -1.78 -7.19
C ARG A 48 12.39 -2.12 -8.67
N ASN A 49 11.49 -3.02 -9.06
CA ASN A 49 11.32 -3.45 -10.45
C ASN A 49 9.83 -3.45 -10.86
N PRO A 50 9.17 -2.27 -10.86
CA PRO A 50 7.78 -2.19 -11.30
C PRO A 50 7.68 -2.48 -12.81
N ILE A 51 6.71 -3.30 -13.20
CA ILE A 51 6.39 -3.54 -14.61
C ILE A 51 5.24 -2.60 -14.99
N THR A 52 5.49 -1.70 -15.94
CA THR A 52 4.42 -0.83 -16.46
C THR A 52 3.60 -1.59 -17.49
N VAL A 53 2.29 -1.63 -17.32
CA VAL A 53 1.34 -2.23 -18.25
C VAL A 53 0.42 -1.13 -18.77
N ASP A 54 0.30 -1.01 -20.09
CA ASP A 54 -0.65 -0.08 -20.73
C ASP A 54 -2.05 -0.71 -20.75
N TYR A 55 -2.67 -0.79 -19.58
CA TYR A 55 -3.98 -1.40 -19.37
C TYR A 55 -4.74 -0.69 -18.24
N THR A 56 -6.05 -0.48 -18.43
CA THR A 56 -6.93 0.08 -17.39
C THR A 56 -7.77 -1.03 -16.77
N LEU A 57 -7.59 -1.28 -15.47
CA LEU A 57 -8.32 -2.32 -14.76
C LEU A 57 -9.83 -2.06 -14.64
N GLY A 58 -10.24 -0.79 -14.66
CA GLY A 58 -11.66 -0.42 -14.61
C GLY A 58 -12.36 -0.71 -13.28
N ILE A 59 -11.59 -0.98 -12.22
CA ILE A 59 -12.11 -1.32 -10.90
C ILE A 59 -12.83 -0.11 -10.28
N THR A 60 -14.07 -0.32 -9.87
CA THR A 60 -14.91 0.63 -9.16
C THR A 60 -14.83 0.44 -7.65
N ASP A 61 -15.18 1.45 -6.87
CA ASP A 61 -15.21 1.37 -5.39
C ASP A 61 -16.05 0.18 -4.88
N LYS A 62 -17.16 -0.11 -5.57
CA LYS A 62 -18.01 -1.27 -5.26
C LYS A 62 -17.29 -2.61 -5.49
N GLU A 63 -16.45 -2.70 -6.53
CA GLU A 63 -15.65 -3.90 -6.78
C GLU A 63 -14.54 -4.05 -5.76
N VAL A 64 -13.95 -2.94 -5.28
CA VAL A 64 -13.00 -2.96 -4.15
C VAL A 64 -13.66 -3.53 -2.90
N GLU A 65 -14.86 -3.08 -2.54
CA GLU A 65 -15.60 -3.61 -1.38
C GLU A 65 -15.87 -5.13 -1.51
N LEU A 66 -16.27 -5.60 -2.70
CA LEU A 66 -16.51 -7.02 -2.96
C LEU A 66 -15.24 -7.87 -2.83
N TRP A 67 -14.09 -7.31 -3.18
CA TRP A 67 -12.80 -7.99 -3.05
C TRP A 67 -12.37 -8.12 -1.59
N THR A 68 -12.62 -7.09 -0.76
CA THR A 68 -12.40 -7.17 0.68
C THR A 68 -13.21 -8.30 1.31
N THR A 69 -14.52 -8.37 1.02
CA THR A 69 -15.37 -9.47 1.53
C THR A 69 -14.90 -10.84 1.04
N THR A 70 -14.45 -10.95 -0.20
CA THR A 70 -13.96 -12.23 -0.76
C THR A 70 -12.66 -12.66 -0.07
N ALA A 71 -11.75 -11.72 0.19
CA ALA A 71 -10.49 -11.99 0.90
C ALA A 71 -10.73 -12.41 2.36
N GLU A 72 -11.69 -11.78 3.05
CA GLU A 72 -12.11 -12.16 4.40
C GLU A 72 -12.67 -13.59 4.44
N ILE A 73 -13.54 -13.95 3.49
CA ILE A 73 -14.09 -15.32 3.38
C ILE A 73 -12.97 -16.35 3.19
N VAL A 74 -12.02 -16.08 2.30
CA VAL A 74 -10.90 -17.01 2.05
C VAL A 74 -10.06 -17.19 3.32
N LYS A 75 -9.79 -16.10 4.05
CA LYS A 75 -9.06 -16.15 5.32
C LYS A 75 -9.80 -16.97 6.38
N GLU A 76 -11.12 -16.79 6.53
CA GLU A 76 -11.94 -17.60 7.44
C GLU A 76 -11.93 -19.10 7.07
N MET A 77 -11.83 -19.42 5.78
CA MET A 77 -11.73 -20.80 5.32
C MET A 77 -10.35 -21.44 5.58
N GLU A 78 -9.28 -20.66 5.63
CA GLU A 78 -7.91 -21.16 5.93
C GLU A 78 -7.66 -21.34 7.45
N GLU A 79 -8.44 -20.66 8.30
CA GLU A 79 -8.33 -20.73 9.76
C GLU A 79 -9.17 -21.86 10.40
N ASN A 80 -9.97 -22.61 9.62
CA ASN A 80 -10.81 -23.75 10.05
C ASN A 80 -10.32 -25.10 9.47
#